data_AF-A0A8T0ACU4-F1
#
_entry.id   AF-A0A8T0ACU4-F1
#
_cell.length_a   1.000
_cell.length_b   1.000
_cell.length_c   1.000
_cell.angle_alpha   90.00
_cell.angle_beta   90.00
_cell.angle_gamma   90.00
#
_symmetry.space_group_name_H-M   'P 1'
#
loop_
_entity.id
_entity.type
_entity.pdbx_description
1 polymer ?
#
loop_
_entity_poly.entity_id
_entity_poly.type
_entity_poly.pdbx_seq_one_letter_code
_entity_poly.pdbx_strand_id
1 'polypeptide(L)'
;MRSGQNFCLFCLFITCLFLGFLYFSFTSPWFSHVLKCKPTVEEKKNDYTELIIPAGISYPQPSLSNSRPDIATTTRWLAPIVWEDSFDLAVIDNIYKPKNITVATTVFAVGKYVRFLKELIESAEQHFMVGYRVHYYIFTDLPDQVPDVKLGEGRHLTKIKTASSSRWQEISLRRMEMVEKLIEEELLNKADYIFSLDVDSKFYAHWGAESLGDLVGVLHAWLFSMSRHQFTYERRPESQAYIPIDAGDYYYGGAVIGGRLDKVLKLVKTCRMQLDRDRANKIEAVWQEESHLNKYFLYNKPTKLLSPEYLWDDRKEKPNFMKVVRFSQVVKNYAEIRPNP
;
A
#
# COMPACT_ATOMS: atom_id res chain seq x y z
N MET A 1 -66.53 11.19 -6.08
CA MET A 1 -65.82 11.08 -7.38
C MET A 1 -64.56 11.97 -7.52
N ARG A 2 -64.04 12.65 -6.48
CA ARG A 2 -62.81 13.49 -6.59
C ARG A 2 -61.51 12.86 -6.04
N SER A 3 -61.59 11.73 -5.35
CA SER A 3 -60.40 11.09 -4.72
C SER A 3 -59.61 10.19 -5.69
N GLY A 4 -60.27 9.49 -6.61
CA GLY A 4 -59.60 8.62 -7.59
C GLY A 4 -58.81 9.37 -8.68
N GLN A 5 -59.24 10.58 -9.03
CA GLN A 5 -58.56 11.41 -10.03
C GLN A 5 -57.19 11.90 -9.54
N ASN A 6 -57.10 12.32 -8.27
CA ASN A 6 -55.85 12.80 -7.67
C ASN A 6 -54.82 11.66 -7.48
N PHE A 7 -55.29 10.44 -7.21
CA PHE A 7 -54.42 9.26 -7.12
C PHE A 7 -53.83 8.88 -8.49
N CYS A 8 -54.64 8.89 -9.55
CA CYS A 8 -54.14 8.66 -10.91
C CYS A 8 -53.13 9.71 -11.36
N LEU A 9 -53.36 10.99 -11.04
CA LEU A 9 -52.43 12.08 -11.35
C LEU A 9 -51.10 11.92 -10.61
N PHE A 10 -51.13 11.47 -9.35
CA PHE A 10 -49.93 11.21 -8.56
C PHE A 10 -49.13 10.02 -9.11
N CYS A 11 -49.79 8.93 -9.47
CA CYS A 11 -49.14 7.78 -10.10
C CYS A 11 -48.51 8.15 -11.45
N LEU A 12 -49.21 8.94 -12.29
CA LEU A 12 -48.68 9.45 -13.55
C LEU A 12 -47.41 10.29 -13.33
N PHE A 13 -47.42 11.17 -12.33
CA PHE A 13 -46.26 12.02 -12.01
C PHE A 13 -45.04 11.19 -11.58
N ILE A 14 -45.23 10.17 -10.74
CA ILE A 14 -44.15 9.26 -10.34
C ILE A 14 -43.63 8.47 -11.53
N THR A 15 -44.50 7.96 -12.40
CA THR A 15 -44.05 7.23 -13.60
C THR A 15 -43.27 8.13 -14.57
N CYS A 16 -43.67 9.39 -14.73
CA CYS A 16 -42.92 10.37 -15.53
C CYS A 16 -41.56 10.70 -14.92
N LEU A 17 -41.46 10.82 -13.59
CA LEU A 17 -40.18 11.02 -12.90
C LEU A 17 -39.26 9.81 -13.06
N PHE A 18 -39.80 8.60 -12.97
CA PHE A 18 -39.03 7.36 -13.11
C PHE A 18 -38.55 7.15 -14.55
N LEU A 19 -39.40 7.42 -15.53
CA LEU A 19 -39.04 7.39 -16.95
C LEU A 19 -38.04 8.51 -17.31
N GLY A 20 -38.17 9.70 -16.72
CA GLY A 20 -37.20 10.78 -16.85
C GLY A 20 -35.83 10.43 -16.26
N PHE A 21 -35.81 9.78 -15.10
CA PHE A 21 -34.58 9.29 -14.48
C PHE A 21 -33.90 8.19 -15.32
N LEU A 22 -34.68 7.25 -15.85
CA LEU A 22 -34.17 6.21 -16.76
C LEU A 22 -33.66 6.81 -18.06
N TYR A 23 -34.39 7.74 -18.67
CA TYR A 23 -33.95 8.43 -19.89
C TYR A 23 -32.68 9.23 -19.66
N PHE A 24 -32.58 9.97 -18.54
CA PHE A 24 -31.37 10.71 -18.18
C PHE A 24 -30.19 9.77 -17.89
N SER A 25 -30.44 8.61 -17.26
CA SER A 25 -29.40 7.61 -16.99
C SER A 25 -28.88 6.94 -18.28
N PHE A 26 -29.75 6.73 -19.28
CA PHE A 26 -29.39 6.09 -20.55
C PHE A 26 -28.82 7.05 -21.60
N THR A 27 -29.18 8.34 -21.55
CA THR A 27 -28.76 9.34 -22.55
C THR A 27 -27.69 10.30 -22.07
N SER A 28 -27.42 10.37 -20.75
CA SER A 28 -26.35 11.21 -20.22
C SER A 28 -24.96 10.70 -20.64
N PRO A 29 -24.15 11.54 -21.31
CA PRO A 29 -22.75 11.23 -21.65
C PRO A 29 -21.88 10.95 -20.41
N TRP A 30 -22.37 11.30 -19.21
CA TRP A 30 -21.66 11.11 -17.96
C TRP A 30 -21.58 9.62 -17.57
N PHE A 31 -22.63 8.83 -17.79
CA PHE A 31 -22.61 7.39 -17.50
C PHE A 31 -21.90 6.57 -18.59
N SER A 32 -21.97 7.01 -19.85
CA SER A 32 -21.25 6.33 -20.93
C SER A 32 -19.73 6.47 -20.81
N HIS A 33 -19.23 7.57 -20.25
CA HIS A 33 -17.82 7.75 -19.92
C HIS A 33 -17.34 6.89 -18.75
N VAL A 34 -18.20 6.56 -17.78
CA VAL A 34 -17.85 5.70 -16.62
C VAL A 34 -17.71 4.23 -17.02
N LEU A 35 -18.38 3.79 -18.09
CA LEU A 35 -18.34 2.40 -18.57
C LEU A 35 -17.42 2.17 -19.80
N LYS A 36 -16.86 3.23 -20.41
CA LYS A 36 -15.98 3.15 -21.59
C LYS A 36 -14.54 3.63 -21.36
N CYS A 37 -14.03 3.58 -20.14
CA CYS A 37 -12.58 3.50 -19.95
C CYS A 37 -12.12 2.05 -20.20
N LYS A 38 -12.15 1.61 -21.47
CA LYS A 38 -11.27 0.54 -21.93
C LYS A 38 -10.05 1.24 -22.52
N PRO A 39 -8.94 1.37 -21.78
CA PRO A 39 -7.71 1.80 -22.40
C PRO A 39 -7.31 0.70 -23.41
N THR A 40 -7.20 1.05 -24.69
CA THR A 40 -6.44 0.24 -25.65
C THR A 40 -4.97 0.39 -25.30
N VAL A 41 -4.56 -0.37 -24.29
CA VAL A 41 -3.17 -0.64 -23.97
C VAL A 41 -2.90 -2.01 -24.58
N GLU A 42 -1.87 -2.11 -25.42
CA GLU A 42 -1.24 -3.41 -25.66
C GLU A 42 -0.87 -3.97 -24.29
N GLU A 43 -1.69 -4.87 -23.76
CA GLU A 43 -1.44 -5.51 -22.47
C GLU A 43 -0.07 -6.17 -22.57
N LYS A 44 0.92 -5.58 -21.89
CA LYS A 44 2.13 -6.28 -21.53
C LYS A 44 1.67 -7.49 -20.72
N LYS A 45 1.51 -8.63 -21.42
CA LYS A 45 1.04 -9.90 -20.87
C LYS A 45 2.17 -10.46 -20.02
N ASN A 46 2.48 -9.77 -18.94
CA ASN A 46 3.48 -10.19 -17.99
C ASN A 46 2.86 -11.33 -17.22
N ASP A 47 3.15 -12.55 -17.67
CA ASP A 47 2.79 -13.75 -16.94
C ASP A 47 3.72 -13.89 -15.71
N TYR A 48 3.39 -13.13 -14.67
CA TYR A 48 4.05 -13.26 -13.37
C TYR A 48 3.62 -14.53 -12.63
N THR A 49 2.72 -15.34 -13.18
CA THR A 49 2.18 -16.52 -12.49
C THR A 49 3.09 -17.74 -12.63
N GLU A 50 3.88 -17.82 -13.71
CA GLU A 50 4.81 -18.93 -13.90
C GLU A 50 6.09 -18.75 -13.08
N LEU A 51 6.29 -19.61 -12.08
CA LEU A 51 7.51 -19.70 -11.28
C LEU A 51 8.49 -20.66 -11.97
N ILE A 52 9.20 -20.15 -12.97
CA ILE A 52 10.19 -20.93 -13.73
C ILE A 52 11.56 -20.74 -13.09
N ILE A 53 12.16 -21.86 -12.67
CA ILE A 53 13.56 -21.90 -12.24
C ILE A 53 14.44 -22.40 -13.40
N PRO A 54 15.56 -21.74 -13.72
CA PRO A 54 16.51 -22.23 -14.72
C PRO A 54 17.05 -23.63 -14.38
N ALA A 55 17.40 -24.42 -15.40
CA ALA A 55 18.03 -25.72 -15.20
C ALA A 55 19.44 -25.58 -14.59
N GLY A 56 19.83 -26.53 -13.74
CA GLY A 56 21.19 -26.59 -13.16
C GLY A 56 21.40 -25.76 -11.90
N ILE A 57 20.36 -25.14 -11.33
CA ILE A 57 20.47 -24.44 -10.05
C ILE A 57 20.48 -25.45 -8.90
N SER A 58 21.47 -25.34 -8.02
CA SER A 58 21.60 -26.12 -6.79
C SER A 58 21.14 -25.28 -5.60
N TYR A 59 20.26 -25.85 -4.77
CA TYR A 59 19.78 -25.26 -3.51
C TYR A 59 19.45 -26.39 -2.52
N PRO A 60 19.46 -26.11 -1.20
CA PRO A 60 19.12 -27.11 -0.19
C PRO A 60 17.73 -27.70 -0.40
N GLN A 61 17.59 -29.02 -0.20
CA GLN A 61 16.30 -29.68 -0.30
C GLN A 61 15.31 -29.10 0.72
N PRO A 62 14.12 -28.62 0.29
CA PRO A 62 13.09 -28.17 1.21
C PRO A 62 12.66 -29.29 2.17
N SER A 63 12.53 -28.97 3.46
CA SER A 63 12.09 -29.92 4.48
C SER A 63 10.79 -29.44 5.13
N LEU A 64 9.77 -30.29 5.11
CA LEU A 64 8.50 -30.04 5.81
C LEU A 64 8.66 -30.03 7.34
N SER A 65 9.76 -30.59 7.86
CA SER A 65 10.02 -30.68 9.31
C SER A 65 10.86 -29.53 9.86
N ASN A 66 11.52 -28.75 8.99
CA ASN A 66 12.43 -27.66 9.39
C ASN A 66 11.81 -26.27 9.21
N SER A 67 10.49 -26.16 9.16
CA SER A 67 9.81 -24.85 9.17
C SER A 67 9.97 -24.16 10.52
N ARG A 68 9.89 -22.82 10.54
CA ARG A 68 9.85 -22.00 11.76
C ARG A 68 8.69 -22.43 12.70
N PRO A 69 8.95 -23.15 13.81
CA PRO A 69 7.88 -23.67 14.67
C PRO A 69 7.40 -22.64 15.70
N ASP A 70 8.16 -21.56 15.86
CA ASP A 70 8.00 -20.50 16.85
C ASP A 70 7.05 -19.38 16.40
N ILE A 71 6.64 -19.38 15.14
CA ILE A 71 5.86 -18.31 14.51
C ILE A 71 4.88 -18.87 13.46
N ALA A 72 3.84 -18.10 13.15
CA ALA A 72 2.99 -18.38 11.99
C ALA A 72 3.68 -17.91 10.70
N THR A 73 3.80 -18.81 9.73
CA THR A 73 4.38 -18.55 8.40
C THR A 73 3.33 -18.50 7.30
N THR A 74 2.05 -18.72 7.62
CA THR A 74 0.94 -18.69 6.66
C THR A 74 -0.32 -18.19 7.32
N THR A 75 -1.13 -17.42 6.59
CA THR A 75 -2.42 -16.93 7.06
C THR A 75 -3.52 -18.00 6.92
N ARG A 76 -4.70 -17.71 7.47
CA ARG A 76 -5.90 -18.55 7.32
C ARG A 76 -6.44 -18.61 5.89
N TRP A 77 -6.02 -17.71 5.01
CA TRP A 77 -6.36 -17.72 3.57
C TRP A 77 -5.17 -18.13 2.69
N LEU A 78 -4.18 -18.82 3.26
CA LEU A 78 -3.04 -19.41 2.56
C LEU A 78 -2.04 -18.40 1.95
N ALA A 79 -2.06 -17.14 2.39
CA ALA A 79 -0.99 -16.20 2.05
C ALA A 79 0.25 -16.45 2.92
N PRO A 80 1.47 -16.46 2.37
CA PRO A 80 2.69 -16.54 3.17
C PRO A 80 2.87 -15.30 4.05
N ILE A 81 3.37 -15.53 5.26
CA ILE A 81 3.91 -14.49 6.14
C ILE A 81 5.43 -14.61 6.05
N VAL A 82 6.07 -13.59 5.48
CA VAL A 82 7.49 -13.59 5.14
C VAL A 82 8.33 -13.26 6.38
N TRP A 83 9.14 -14.22 6.79
CA TRP A 83 10.11 -14.12 7.88
C TRP A 83 11.48 -14.59 7.40
N GLU A 84 12.55 -14.19 8.09
CA GLU A 84 13.86 -14.79 7.92
C GLU A 84 13.77 -16.32 8.07
N ASP A 85 14.46 -17.01 7.16
CA ASP A 85 14.41 -18.46 6.93
C ASP A 85 13.07 -19.02 6.41
N SER A 86 12.11 -18.18 5.99
CA SER A 86 10.88 -18.65 5.31
C SER A 86 11.02 -18.68 3.78
N PHE A 87 12.17 -18.32 3.24
CA PHE A 87 12.47 -18.26 1.80
C PHE A 87 13.96 -18.56 1.57
N ASP A 88 14.29 -19.01 0.36
CA ASP A 88 15.67 -19.23 -0.09
C ASP A 88 16.02 -18.20 -1.16
N LEU A 89 17.06 -17.39 -0.92
CA LEU A 89 17.45 -16.33 -1.84
C LEU A 89 17.93 -16.86 -3.19
N ALA A 90 18.61 -18.00 -3.24
CA ALA A 90 19.05 -18.58 -4.50
C ALA A 90 17.84 -19.00 -5.34
N VAL A 91 16.81 -19.59 -4.73
CA VAL A 91 15.56 -19.94 -5.42
C VAL A 91 14.83 -18.68 -5.88
N ILE A 92 14.62 -17.72 -4.99
CA ILE A 92 13.87 -16.48 -5.28
C ILE A 92 14.55 -15.69 -6.40
N ASP A 93 15.86 -15.44 -6.32
CA ASP A 93 16.56 -14.63 -7.30
C ASP A 93 16.63 -15.31 -8.68
N ASN A 94 16.80 -16.64 -8.72
CA ASN A 94 16.82 -17.37 -9.99
C ASN A 94 15.44 -17.39 -10.68
N ILE A 95 14.35 -17.26 -9.92
CA ILE A 95 12.99 -17.14 -10.50
C ILE A 95 12.70 -15.70 -10.94
N TYR A 96 13.04 -14.70 -10.13
CA TYR A 96 12.57 -13.33 -10.31
C TYR A 96 13.52 -12.43 -11.10
N LYS A 97 14.84 -12.58 -11.00
CA LYS A 97 15.79 -11.74 -11.77
C LYS A 97 15.61 -11.88 -13.29
N PRO A 98 15.41 -13.09 -13.87
CA PRO A 98 15.19 -13.24 -15.31
C PRO A 98 13.91 -12.54 -15.82
N LYS A 99 12.94 -12.27 -14.94
CA LYS A 99 11.70 -11.56 -15.30
C LYS A 99 11.90 -10.05 -15.53
N ASN A 100 13.11 -9.52 -15.31
CA ASN A 100 13.47 -8.11 -15.52
C ASN A 100 12.50 -7.13 -14.82
N ILE A 101 12.15 -7.45 -13.57
CA ILE A 101 11.17 -6.71 -12.78
C ILE A 101 11.69 -5.30 -12.46
N THR A 102 10.81 -4.32 -12.63
CA THR A 102 10.96 -2.93 -12.21
C THR A 102 10.02 -2.60 -11.05
N VAL A 103 10.58 -2.11 -9.96
CA VAL A 103 9.85 -1.72 -8.74
C VAL A 103 9.83 -0.20 -8.61
N ALA A 104 8.65 0.41 -8.70
CA ALA A 104 8.45 1.80 -8.34
C ALA A 104 8.44 1.95 -6.82
N THR A 105 9.13 2.95 -6.28
CA THR A 105 9.18 3.19 -4.82
C THR A 105 8.77 4.62 -4.53
N THR A 106 7.66 4.83 -3.83
CA THR A 106 7.19 6.18 -3.49
C THR A 106 7.54 6.53 -2.05
N VAL A 107 8.07 7.73 -1.85
CA VAL A 107 8.47 8.26 -0.55
C VAL A 107 7.97 9.69 -0.44
N PHE A 108 7.35 10.02 0.69
CA PHE A 108 6.77 11.34 0.95
C PHE A 108 7.59 12.08 1.99
N ALA A 109 8.26 13.16 1.57
CA ALA A 109 9.19 13.92 2.38
C ALA A 109 8.83 15.41 2.37
N VAL A 110 7.83 15.78 3.17
CA VAL A 110 7.31 17.16 3.21
C VAL A 110 7.84 17.92 4.44
N GLY A 111 8.22 19.17 4.24
CA GLY A 111 8.77 20.04 5.28
C GLY A 111 10.02 19.43 5.91
N LYS A 112 10.03 19.31 7.23
CA LYS A 112 11.20 18.83 7.99
C LYS A 112 11.56 17.37 7.75
N TYR A 113 10.67 16.57 7.14
CA TYR A 113 10.93 15.16 6.86
C TYR A 113 11.97 14.93 5.75
N VAL A 114 12.32 15.95 4.95
CA VAL A 114 13.41 15.85 3.95
C VAL A 114 14.74 15.42 4.55
N ARG A 115 14.96 15.69 5.84
CA ARG A 115 16.17 15.29 6.57
C ARG A 115 16.42 13.77 6.58
N PHE A 116 15.36 12.96 6.46
CA PHE A 116 15.45 11.50 6.54
C PHE A 116 15.77 10.85 5.18
N LEU A 117 15.62 11.59 4.07
CA LEU A 117 15.79 11.06 2.72
C LEU A 117 17.17 10.45 2.49
N LYS A 118 18.23 11.10 3.01
CA LYS A 118 19.60 10.66 2.77
C LYS A 118 19.83 9.26 3.33
N GLU A 119 19.53 9.05 4.61
CA GLU A 119 19.73 7.75 5.26
C GLU A 119 18.81 6.67 4.68
N LEU A 120 17.56 7.02 4.35
CA LEU A 120 16.63 6.09 3.72
C LEU A 120 17.16 5.61 2.36
N ILE A 121 17.56 6.52 1.47
CA ILE A 121 18.00 6.17 0.11
C ILE A 121 19.35 5.44 0.17
N GLU A 122 20.33 5.92 0.95
CA GLU A 122 21.64 5.26 1.08
C GLU A 122 21.50 3.84 1.62
N SER A 123 20.64 3.61 2.61
CA SER A 123 20.37 2.26 3.12
C SER A 123 19.55 1.40 2.15
N ALA A 124 18.62 2.00 1.39
CA ALA A 124 17.88 1.31 0.34
C ALA A 124 18.82 0.80 -0.77
N GLU A 125 19.83 1.57 -1.16
CA GLU A 125 20.83 1.11 -2.15
C GLU A 125 21.66 -0.09 -1.66
N GLN A 126 21.78 -0.29 -0.35
CA GLN A 126 22.49 -1.43 0.24
C GLN A 126 21.62 -2.68 0.40
N HIS A 127 20.30 -2.51 0.50
CA HIS A 127 19.44 -3.56 1.05
C HIS A 127 18.13 -3.78 0.29
N PHE A 128 17.58 -2.75 -0.35
CA PHE A 128 16.26 -2.80 -0.96
C PHE A 128 16.34 -3.13 -2.45
N MET A 129 15.79 -4.29 -2.81
CA MET A 129 15.66 -4.78 -4.19
C MET A 129 17.00 -4.73 -4.93
N VAL A 130 18.09 -5.11 -4.26
CA VAL A 130 19.43 -5.11 -4.83
C VAL A 130 19.50 -6.11 -5.98
N GLY A 131 20.01 -5.67 -7.13
CA GLY A 131 20.03 -6.47 -8.36
C GLY A 131 18.71 -6.46 -9.14
N TYR A 132 17.71 -5.69 -8.70
CA TYR A 132 16.49 -5.40 -9.45
C TYR A 132 16.47 -3.94 -9.89
N ARG A 133 15.64 -3.64 -10.89
CA ARG A 133 15.43 -2.27 -11.36
C ARG A 133 14.51 -1.55 -10.38
N VAL A 134 14.93 -0.38 -9.91
CA VAL A 134 14.17 0.42 -8.93
C VAL A 134 14.05 1.86 -9.41
N HIS A 135 12.85 2.42 -9.33
CA HIS A 135 12.64 3.83 -9.58
C HIS A 135 12.04 4.49 -8.34
N TYR A 136 12.82 5.34 -7.69
CA TYR A 136 12.38 6.16 -6.55
C TYR A 136 11.61 7.39 -7.03
N TYR A 137 10.43 7.60 -6.49
CA TYR A 137 9.60 8.78 -6.69
C TYR A 137 9.47 9.52 -5.37
N ILE A 138 10.21 10.63 -5.24
CA ILE A 138 10.28 11.43 -4.03
C ILE A 138 9.30 12.58 -4.14
N PHE A 139 8.19 12.48 -3.40
CA PHE A 139 7.20 13.53 -3.28
C PHE A 139 7.62 14.51 -2.18
N THR A 140 7.84 15.78 -2.54
CA THR A 140 8.32 16.79 -1.58
C THR A 140 7.91 18.20 -1.99
N ASP A 141 7.73 19.08 -1.00
CA ASP A 141 7.59 20.52 -1.19
C ASP A 141 8.94 21.24 -1.35
N LEU A 142 10.06 20.56 -1.09
CA LEU A 142 11.43 21.08 -1.10
C LEU A 142 12.34 20.25 -2.04
N PRO A 143 12.09 20.23 -3.38
CA PRO A 143 12.84 19.40 -4.32
C PRO A 143 14.35 19.69 -4.36
N ASP A 144 14.74 20.94 -4.07
CA ASP A 144 16.14 21.37 -4.02
C ASP A 144 16.88 20.82 -2.79
N GLN A 145 16.16 20.35 -1.76
CA GLN A 145 16.73 19.73 -0.55
C GLN A 145 16.79 18.20 -0.63
N VAL A 146 16.32 17.59 -1.72
CA VAL A 146 16.48 16.14 -1.94
C VAL A 146 17.96 15.86 -2.18
N PRO A 147 18.60 14.99 -1.36
CA PRO A 147 20.04 14.76 -1.41
C PRO A 147 20.45 14.15 -2.75
N ASP A 148 21.66 14.49 -3.18
CA ASP A 148 22.32 13.78 -4.28
C ASP A 148 22.96 12.51 -3.73
N VAL A 149 22.46 11.36 -4.18
CA VAL A 149 22.87 10.04 -3.70
C VAL A 149 23.26 9.20 -4.91
N LYS A 150 24.40 8.52 -4.82
CA LYS A 150 24.85 7.61 -5.89
C LYS A 150 23.92 6.40 -5.94
N LEU A 151 23.25 6.22 -7.07
CA LEU A 151 22.38 5.07 -7.32
C LEU A 151 23.14 3.97 -8.07
N GLY A 152 22.77 2.72 -7.80
CA GLY A 152 23.25 1.54 -8.52
C GLY A 152 22.73 1.46 -9.95
N GLU A 153 23.27 0.52 -10.72
CA GLU A 153 22.85 0.29 -12.10
C GLU A 153 21.37 -0.09 -12.21
N GLY A 154 20.67 0.46 -13.20
CA GLY A 154 19.24 0.21 -13.41
C GLY A 154 18.32 0.88 -12.37
N ARG A 155 18.86 1.83 -11.59
CA ARG A 155 18.14 2.53 -10.53
C ARG A 155 18.08 4.02 -10.80
N HIS A 156 16.91 4.61 -10.59
CA HIS A 156 16.63 6.00 -10.93
C HIS A 156 15.87 6.71 -9.81
N LEU A 157 15.99 8.03 -9.75
CA LEU A 157 15.25 8.86 -8.80
C LEU A 157 14.60 10.04 -9.54
N THR A 158 13.30 10.23 -9.31
CA THR A 158 12.53 11.37 -9.80
C THR A 158 11.96 12.14 -8.60
N LYS A 159 12.17 13.46 -8.63
CA LYS A 159 11.63 14.40 -7.64
C LYS A 159 10.28 14.89 -8.16
N ILE A 160 9.22 14.75 -7.37
CA ILE A 160 7.87 15.24 -7.68
C ILE A 160 7.53 16.35 -6.71
N LYS A 161 7.37 17.57 -7.22
CA LYS A 161 7.00 18.72 -6.39
C LYS A 161 5.55 18.59 -5.93
N THR A 162 5.32 18.69 -4.62
CA THR A 162 3.98 18.68 -4.03
C THR A 162 3.70 19.98 -3.27
N ALA A 163 2.43 20.27 -3.05
CA ALA A 163 2.05 21.36 -2.15
C ALA A 163 2.48 21.02 -0.71
N SER A 164 2.94 22.02 0.02
CA SER A 164 3.04 21.94 1.48
C SER A 164 1.64 21.94 2.10
N SER A 165 1.49 21.37 3.30
CA SER A 165 0.29 21.54 4.12
C SER A 165 0.69 21.92 5.54
N SER A 166 -0.12 22.76 6.18
CA SER A 166 0.01 23.13 7.58
C SER A 166 -0.41 22.00 8.54
N ARG A 167 -1.11 20.96 8.06
CA ARG A 167 -1.51 19.78 8.84
C ARG A 167 -0.80 18.55 8.33
N TRP A 168 -0.08 17.86 9.20
CA TRP A 168 0.63 16.62 8.82
C TRP A 168 -0.34 15.51 8.39
N GLN A 169 -1.55 15.48 8.98
CA GLN A 169 -2.61 14.55 8.60
C GLN A 169 -3.04 14.76 7.15
N GLU A 170 -3.11 16.00 6.67
CA GLU A 170 -3.46 16.25 5.26
C GLU A 170 -2.40 15.75 4.27
N ILE A 171 -1.15 15.63 4.71
CA ILE A 171 -0.06 15.08 3.91
C ILE A 171 -0.22 13.56 3.79
N SER A 172 -0.54 12.86 4.89
CA SER A 172 -0.77 11.42 4.86
C SER A 172 -2.08 11.05 4.13
N LEU A 173 -3.11 11.90 4.26
CA LEU A 173 -4.36 11.80 3.48
C LEU A 173 -4.12 11.92 1.96
N ARG A 174 -3.19 12.78 1.52
CA ARG A 174 -2.87 12.97 0.10
C ARG A 174 -2.00 11.86 -0.48
N ARG A 175 -1.35 11.04 0.36
CA ARG A 175 -0.50 9.92 -0.08
C ARG A 175 -1.26 8.98 -1.02
N MET A 176 -2.49 8.61 -0.67
CA MET A 176 -3.33 7.72 -1.48
C MET A 176 -3.64 8.32 -2.87
N GLU A 177 -4.02 9.60 -2.92
CA GLU A 177 -4.29 10.31 -4.18
C GLU A 177 -3.03 10.47 -5.05
N MET A 178 -1.90 10.80 -4.45
CA MET A 178 -0.64 10.97 -5.17
C MET A 178 -0.12 9.66 -5.74
N VAL A 179 -0.25 8.55 -5.00
CA VAL A 179 0.06 7.21 -5.51
C VAL A 179 -0.92 6.79 -6.61
N GLU A 180 -2.22 7.07 -6.46
CA GLU A 180 -3.23 6.82 -7.51
C GLU A 180 -2.84 7.48 -8.83
N LYS A 181 -2.61 8.81 -8.79
CA LYS A 181 -2.22 9.60 -9.97
C LYS A 181 -0.93 9.13 -10.59
N LEU A 182 0.10 8.88 -9.78
CA LEU A 182 1.38 8.38 -10.28
C LEU A 182 1.19 7.04 -11.03
N ILE A 183 0.38 6.13 -10.48
CA ILE A 183 0.12 4.86 -11.17
C ILE A 183 -0.58 5.10 -12.50
N GLU A 184 -1.69 5.84 -12.51
CA GLU A 184 -2.53 6.08 -13.70
C GLU A 184 -1.79 6.85 -14.81
N GLU A 185 -0.98 7.85 -14.44
CA GLU A 185 -0.37 8.78 -15.39
C GLU A 185 1.01 8.31 -15.88
N GLU A 186 1.78 7.60 -15.02
CA GLU A 186 3.20 7.35 -15.28
C GLU A 186 3.61 5.88 -15.24
N LEU A 187 3.05 5.06 -14.34
CA LEU A 187 3.64 3.74 -14.04
C LEU A 187 3.10 2.57 -14.86
N LEU A 188 1.90 2.66 -15.45
CA LEU A 188 1.21 1.53 -16.09
C LEU A 188 2.08 0.72 -17.08
N ASN A 189 3.05 1.37 -17.74
CA ASN A 189 3.97 0.72 -18.67
C ASN A 189 5.45 0.79 -18.25
N LYS A 190 5.75 1.33 -17.07
CA LYS A 190 7.13 1.61 -16.60
C LYS A 190 7.56 0.74 -15.42
N ALA A 191 6.61 0.25 -14.62
CA ALA A 191 6.91 -0.60 -13.47
C ALA A 191 5.98 -1.82 -13.43
N ASP A 192 6.40 -2.84 -12.68
CA ASP A 192 5.67 -4.09 -12.48
C ASP A 192 5.03 -4.10 -11.08
N TYR A 193 5.78 -3.60 -10.09
CA TYR A 193 5.37 -3.49 -8.70
C TYR A 193 5.59 -2.08 -8.16
N ILE A 194 4.89 -1.77 -7.08
CA ILE A 194 5.09 -0.54 -6.32
C ILE A 194 5.22 -0.85 -4.83
N PHE A 195 6.14 -0.16 -4.16
CA PHE A 195 6.17 -0.02 -2.71
C PHE A 195 6.09 1.46 -2.34
N SER A 196 5.14 1.82 -1.49
CA SER A 196 5.08 3.12 -0.86
C SER A 196 5.62 3.00 0.55
N LEU A 197 6.64 3.78 0.90
CA LEU A 197 7.37 3.67 2.15
C LEU A 197 7.39 5.02 2.89
N ASP A 198 7.24 4.98 4.20
CA ASP A 198 7.43 6.16 5.05
C ASP A 198 8.91 6.58 5.06
N VAL A 199 9.13 7.89 4.99
CA VAL A 199 10.48 8.45 4.82
C VAL A 199 11.34 8.39 6.08
N ASP A 200 10.70 8.38 7.25
CA ASP A 200 11.33 8.40 8.56
C ASP A 200 11.71 7.00 9.04
N SER A 201 12.26 6.22 8.11
CA SER A 201 12.65 4.83 8.29
C SER A 201 14.00 4.56 7.63
N LYS A 202 14.63 3.44 8.00
CA LYS A 202 15.96 3.03 7.51
C LYS A 202 16.00 1.54 7.26
N PHE A 203 16.69 1.13 6.19
CA PHE A 203 16.97 -0.27 5.92
C PHE A 203 18.22 -0.74 6.67
N TYR A 204 18.16 -1.96 7.20
CA TYR A 204 19.24 -2.56 8.00
C TYR A 204 19.66 -3.94 7.50
N ALA A 205 18.84 -4.59 6.66
CA ALA A 205 19.11 -5.90 6.10
C ALA A 205 18.33 -6.11 4.80
N HIS A 206 18.65 -7.19 4.09
CA HIS A 206 18.04 -7.58 2.80
C HIS A 206 16.53 -7.43 2.79
N TRP A 207 16.00 -6.75 1.76
CA TRP A 207 14.60 -6.72 1.39
C TRP A 207 14.53 -6.89 -0.13
N GLY A 208 14.04 -8.02 -0.63
CA GLY A 208 14.08 -8.35 -2.06
C GLY A 208 12.79 -8.91 -2.61
N ALA A 209 12.91 -9.70 -3.68
CA ALA A 209 11.78 -10.27 -4.41
C ALA A 209 10.92 -11.22 -3.58
N GLU A 210 11.42 -11.72 -2.44
CA GLU A 210 10.61 -12.49 -1.50
C GLU A 210 9.41 -11.67 -0.99
N SER A 211 9.49 -10.34 -1.02
CA SER A 211 8.42 -9.44 -0.58
C SER A 211 7.37 -9.15 -1.68
N LEU A 212 7.59 -9.55 -2.94
CA LEU A 212 6.70 -9.21 -4.06
C LEU A 212 5.44 -10.07 -4.08
N GLY A 213 4.29 -9.46 -4.31
CA GLY A 213 3.02 -10.16 -4.45
C GLY A 213 1.96 -9.26 -5.08
N ASP A 214 0.81 -9.83 -5.42
CA ASP A 214 -0.34 -9.08 -5.94
C ASP A 214 -0.70 -7.94 -4.98
N LEU A 215 -0.88 -8.25 -3.69
CA LEU A 215 -1.19 -7.28 -2.66
C LEU A 215 -0.38 -7.60 -1.40
N VAL A 216 0.44 -6.65 -0.96
CA VAL A 216 1.41 -6.82 0.12
C VAL A 216 1.04 -5.93 1.30
N GLY A 217 0.81 -6.53 2.46
CA GLY A 217 0.63 -5.83 3.73
C GLY A 217 1.74 -6.17 4.71
N VAL A 218 2.08 -5.26 5.62
CA VAL A 218 3.08 -5.50 6.68
C VAL A 218 2.42 -5.53 8.06
N LEU A 219 2.84 -6.45 8.93
CA LEU A 219 2.36 -6.52 10.31
C LEU A 219 2.96 -5.37 11.14
N HIS A 220 2.12 -4.64 11.85
CA HIS A 220 2.55 -3.48 12.64
C HIS A 220 3.40 -3.87 13.86
N ALA A 221 4.57 -3.22 14.03
CA ALA A 221 5.58 -3.51 15.06
C ALA A 221 5.02 -3.63 16.48
N TRP A 222 4.06 -2.77 16.84
CA TRP A 222 3.50 -2.74 18.20
C TRP A 222 2.31 -3.67 18.42
N LEU A 223 1.64 -4.11 17.35
CA LEU A 223 0.33 -4.76 17.44
C LEU A 223 0.33 -6.21 16.95
N PHE A 224 1.38 -6.69 16.28
CA PHE A 224 1.42 -8.04 15.68
C PHE A 224 1.20 -9.19 16.69
N SER A 225 1.52 -8.99 17.98
CA SER A 225 1.35 -9.99 19.04
C SER A 225 0.09 -9.77 19.89
N MET A 226 -0.74 -8.77 19.57
CA MET A 226 -1.93 -8.45 20.34
C MET A 226 -3.18 -9.17 19.82
N SER A 227 -4.19 -9.28 20.68
CA SER A 227 -5.51 -9.77 20.26
C SER A 227 -6.27 -8.70 19.46
N ARG A 228 -7.20 -9.13 18.59
CA ARG A 228 -7.99 -8.20 17.75
C ARG A 228 -8.80 -7.15 18.51
N HIS A 229 -9.13 -7.44 19.78
CA HIS A 229 -9.85 -6.53 20.67
C HIS A 229 -8.98 -5.33 21.09
N GLN A 230 -7.65 -5.48 21.04
CA GLN A 230 -6.68 -4.44 21.38
C GLN A 230 -6.19 -3.66 20.16
N PHE A 231 -6.54 -4.11 18.96
CA PHE A 231 -6.21 -3.38 17.74
C PHE A 231 -6.91 -2.02 17.71
N THR A 232 -6.13 -1.00 17.40
CA THR A 232 -6.57 0.40 17.35
C THR A 232 -7.28 0.73 16.03
N TYR A 233 -8.13 -0.17 15.53
CA TYR A 233 -8.97 0.15 14.38
C TYR A 233 -9.92 1.30 14.69
N GLU A 234 -10.43 1.95 13.64
CA GLU A 234 -11.55 2.87 13.79
C GLU A 234 -12.79 2.12 14.30
N ARG A 235 -13.37 2.60 15.41
CA ARG A 235 -14.50 1.96 16.10
C ARG A 235 -15.79 2.77 16.02
N ARG A 236 -15.76 3.97 15.45
CA ARG A 236 -16.93 4.81 15.20
C ARG A 236 -17.63 4.35 13.91
N PRO A 237 -18.87 3.83 13.98
CA PRO A 237 -19.62 3.34 12.81
C PRO A 237 -19.85 4.38 11.71
N GLU A 238 -19.73 5.67 12.05
CA GLU A 238 -19.89 6.79 11.13
C GLU A 238 -18.74 6.88 10.11
N SER A 239 -17.57 6.34 10.43
CA SER A 239 -16.41 6.33 9.53
C SER A 239 -16.46 5.14 8.57
N GLN A 240 -16.05 5.37 7.32
CA GLN A 240 -15.85 4.31 6.34
C GLN A 240 -14.78 3.30 6.77
N ALA A 241 -13.85 3.67 7.66
CA ALA A 241 -12.82 2.79 8.20
C ALA A 241 -13.30 1.88 9.35
N TYR A 242 -14.57 1.98 9.78
CA TYR A 242 -15.09 1.24 10.92
C TYR A 242 -14.86 -0.27 10.84
N ILE A 243 -14.29 -0.86 11.88
CA ILE A 243 -14.17 -2.31 12.06
C ILE A 243 -14.78 -2.70 13.42
N PRO A 244 -15.78 -3.63 13.44
CA PRO A 244 -16.33 -4.19 14.68
C PRO A 244 -15.29 -4.86 15.58
N ILE A 245 -15.54 -4.93 16.89
CA ILE A 245 -14.58 -5.43 17.89
C ILE A 245 -14.20 -6.90 17.68
N ASP A 246 -15.13 -7.69 17.16
CA ASP A 246 -15.01 -9.12 16.87
C ASP A 246 -14.42 -9.42 15.48
N ALA A 247 -14.24 -8.40 14.63
CA ALA A 247 -13.65 -8.51 13.30
C ALA A 247 -12.14 -8.14 13.30
N GLY A 248 -11.44 -8.60 12.26
CA GLY A 248 -10.01 -8.33 12.06
C GLY A 248 -9.14 -9.58 12.14
N ASP A 249 -8.20 -9.71 11.19
CA ASP A 249 -7.20 -10.78 11.17
C ASP A 249 -5.89 -10.32 11.82
N TYR A 250 -5.36 -9.19 11.35
CA TYR A 250 -4.10 -8.57 11.78
C TYR A 250 -4.24 -7.06 11.74
N TYR A 251 -3.41 -6.35 12.50
CA TYR A 251 -3.23 -4.92 12.33
C TYR A 251 -2.04 -4.65 11.41
N TYR A 252 -2.33 -4.05 10.26
CA TYR A 252 -1.36 -3.73 9.22
C TYR A 252 -0.82 -2.32 9.39
N GLY A 253 0.49 -2.13 9.22
CA GLY A 253 1.12 -0.82 9.32
C GLY A 253 0.97 0.01 8.04
N GLY A 254 0.56 1.27 8.16
CA GLY A 254 0.38 2.22 7.06
C GLY A 254 1.69 2.70 6.43
N ALA A 255 2.81 2.49 7.11
CA ALA A 255 4.14 2.88 6.64
C ALA A 255 4.56 2.14 5.36
N VAL A 256 4.00 0.95 5.10
CA VAL A 256 4.32 0.16 3.90
C VAL A 256 3.03 -0.23 3.19
N ILE A 257 2.89 0.19 1.94
CA ILE A 257 1.85 -0.28 1.02
C ILE A 257 2.57 -0.88 -0.19
N GLY A 258 2.30 -2.14 -0.52
CA GLY A 258 3.01 -2.80 -1.61
C GLY A 258 2.13 -3.67 -2.48
N GLY A 259 2.60 -3.97 -3.69
CA GLY A 259 2.01 -4.97 -4.56
C GLY A 259 2.16 -4.65 -6.04
N ARG A 260 1.43 -5.38 -6.87
CA ARG A 260 1.34 -5.06 -8.31
C ARG A 260 0.59 -3.77 -8.52
N LEU A 261 0.96 -3.03 -9.58
CA LEU A 261 0.35 -1.73 -9.90
C LEU A 261 -1.18 -1.77 -9.97
N ASP A 262 -1.76 -2.77 -10.63
CA ASP A 262 -3.23 -2.87 -10.78
C ASP A 262 -3.95 -3.09 -9.44
N LYS A 263 -3.35 -3.89 -8.55
CA LYS A 263 -3.90 -4.19 -7.23
C LYS A 263 -3.74 -3.01 -6.27
N VAL A 264 -2.57 -2.38 -6.28
CA VAL A 264 -2.30 -1.20 -5.44
C VAL A 264 -3.13 -0.02 -5.91
N LEU A 265 -3.32 0.19 -7.22
CA LEU A 265 -4.21 1.21 -7.75
C LEU A 265 -5.63 1.06 -7.19
N LYS A 266 -6.18 -0.16 -7.19
CA LYS A 266 -7.50 -0.43 -6.60
C LYS A 266 -7.53 -0.11 -5.10
N LEU A 267 -6.47 -0.47 -4.37
CA LEU A 267 -6.35 -0.17 -2.94
C LEU A 267 -6.35 1.34 -2.69
N VAL A 268 -5.42 2.08 -3.29
CA VAL A 268 -5.25 3.51 -3.01
C VAL A 268 -6.46 4.32 -3.44
N LYS A 269 -7.08 3.95 -4.57
CA LYS A 269 -8.34 4.56 -5.04
C LYS A 269 -9.49 4.32 -4.07
N THR A 270 -9.60 3.10 -3.53
CA THR A 270 -10.63 2.77 -2.53
C THR A 270 -10.40 3.54 -1.24
N CYS A 271 -9.18 3.55 -0.72
CA CYS A 271 -8.82 4.29 0.50
C CYS A 271 -9.06 5.79 0.33
N ARG A 272 -8.62 6.39 -0.79
CA ARG A 272 -8.88 7.82 -1.10
C ARG A 272 -10.37 8.12 -1.11
N MET A 273 -11.19 7.35 -1.82
CA MET A 273 -12.64 7.58 -1.85
C MET A 273 -13.28 7.48 -0.47
N GLN A 274 -12.81 6.57 0.39
CA GLN A 274 -13.31 6.47 1.77
C GLN A 274 -12.88 7.66 2.63
N LEU A 275 -11.62 8.09 2.49
CA LEU A 275 -11.12 9.31 3.15
C LEU A 275 -11.91 10.56 2.74
N ASP A 276 -12.24 10.68 1.46
CA ASP A 276 -13.05 11.80 0.95
C ASP A 276 -14.48 11.77 1.52
N ARG A 277 -15.07 10.59 1.69
CA ARG A 277 -16.38 10.42 2.33
C ARG A 277 -16.35 10.79 3.81
N ASP A 278 -15.34 10.31 4.53
CA ASP A 278 -15.14 10.64 5.94
C ASP A 278 -14.97 12.16 6.11
N ARG A 279 -14.15 12.79 5.27
CA ARG A 279 -14.00 14.24 5.22
C ARG A 279 -15.32 14.96 4.96
N ALA A 280 -16.11 14.51 3.97
CA ALA A 280 -17.42 15.08 3.68
C ALA A 280 -18.39 14.96 4.87
N ASN A 281 -18.28 13.87 5.64
CA ASN A 281 -19.03 13.62 6.86
C ASN A 281 -18.42 14.27 8.11
N LYS A 282 -17.35 15.07 7.95
CA LYS A 282 -16.64 15.76 9.03
C LYS A 282 -16.10 14.79 10.11
N ILE A 283 -15.73 13.59 9.69
CA ILE A 283 -15.03 12.60 10.53
C ILE A 283 -13.63 12.37 9.96
N GLU A 284 -12.66 12.19 10.84
CA GLU A 284 -11.30 11.77 10.49
C GLU A 284 -11.02 10.49 11.26
N ALA A 285 -10.69 9.40 10.56
CA ALA A 285 -10.41 8.11 11.18
C ALA A 285 -9.22 8.20 12.15
N VAL A 286 -9.25 7.42 13.23
CA VAL A 286 -8.32 7.51 14.37
C VAL A 286 -6.84 7.47 13.98
N TRP A 287 -6.49 6.68 12.97
CA TRP A 287 -5.13 6.61 12.39
C TRP A 287 -5.15 6.92 10.89
N GLN A 288 -5.95 7.91 10.48
CA GLN A 288 -6.01 8.42 9.10
C GLN A 288 -6.04 7.30 8.05
N GLU A 289 -5.11 7.29 7.09
CA GLU A 289 -5.06 6.31 6.00
C GLU A 289 -4.77 4.87 6.47
N GLU A 290 -4.08 4.68 7.60
CA GLU A 290 -3.81 3.36 8.16
C GLU A 290 -5.12 2.67 8.60
N SER A 291 -6.08 3.46 9.10
CA SER A 291 -7.42 2.93 9.45
C SER A 291 -8.16 2.42 8.21
N HIS A 292 -8.13 3.16 7.11
CA HIS A 292 -8.74 2.74 5.84
C HIS A 292 -7.98 1.59 5.17
N LEU A 293 -6.65 1.55 5.29
CA LEU A 293 -5.82 0.43 4.83
C LEU A 293 -6.23 -0.87 5.54
N ASN A 294 -6.35 -0.83 6.86
CA ASN A 294 -6.81 -1.98 7.65
C ASN A 294 -8.22 -2.43 7.26
N LYS A 295 -9.13 -1.47 7.04
CA LYS A 295 -10.47 -1.75 6.51
C LYS A 295 -10.42 -2.41 5.13
N TYR A 296 -9.54 -1.95 4.24
CA TYR A 296 -9.38 -2.52 2.91
C TYR A 296 -8.89 -3.97 2.99
N PHE A 297 -7.84 -4.25 3.76
CA PHE A 297 -7.28 -5.59 3.90
C PHE A 297 -8.21 -6.58 4.61
N LEU A 298 -9.13 -6.11 5.43
CA LEU A 298 -10.16 -6.96 6.04
C LEU A 298 -11.03 -7.65 4.97
N TYR A 299 -11.36 -6.97 3.87
CA TYR A 299 -12.23 -7.51 2.81
C TYR A 299 -11.49 -7.86 1.52
N ASN A 300 -10.27 -7.36 1.34
CA ASN A 300 -9.40 -7.64 0.20
C ASN A 300 -8.10 -8.23 0.76
N LYS A 301 -8.10 -9.54 0.98
CA LYS A 301 -7.01 -10.23 1.69
C LYS A 301 -5.68 -10.04 0.93
N PRO A 302 -4.59 -9.57 1.60
CA PRO A 302 -3.28 -9.50 0.96
C PRO A 302 -2.79 -10.90 0.59
N THR A 303 -2.19 -11.03 -0.59
CA THR A 303 -1.62 -12.29 -1.09
C THR A 303 -0.24 -12.57 -0.50
N LYS A 304 0.37 -11.58 0.14
CA LYS A 304 1.63 -11.70 0.87
C LYS A 304 1.63 -10.79 2.08
N LEU A 305 2.03 -11.31 3.23
CA LEU A 305 2.21 -10.54 4.45
C LEU A 305 3.68 -10.48 4.78
N LEU A 306 4.19 -9.29 5.06
CA LEU A 306 5.52 -9.11 5.59
C LEU A 306 5.42 -9.13 7.12
N SER A 307 6.29 -9.91 7.75
CA SER A 307 6.42 -9.90 9.21
C SER A 307 6.90 -8.54 9.73
N PRO A 308 6.89 -8.30 11.05
CA PRO A 308 7.41 -7.06 11.60
C PRO A 308 8.93 -6.87 11.39
N GLU A 309 9.66 -7.87 10.85
CA GLU A 309 11.04 -7.68 10.37
C GLU A 309 11.12 -6.58 9.30
N TYR A 310 10.04 -6.39 8.53
CA TYR A 310 9.92 -5.43 7.43
C TYR A 310 9.25 -4.10 7.84
N LEU A 311 8.84 -3.96 9.11
CA LEU A 311 8.42 -2.70 9.69
C LEU A 311 8.56 -2.79 11.21
N TRP A 312 9.70 -2.33 11.69
CA TRP A 312 10.01 -2.23 13.11
C TRP A 312 10.01 -0.78 13.62
N ASP A 313 10.24 -0.61 14.90
CA ASP A 313 10.40 0.69 15.56
C ASP A 313 11.65 0.62 16.43
N ASP A 314 12.61 1.53 16.22
CA ASP A 314 13.89 1.53 16.93
C ASP A 314 13.75 1.74 18.45
N ARG A 315 12.57 2.17 18.92
CA ARG A 315 12.25 2.26 20.36
C ARG A 315 11.85 0.92 20.96
N LYS A 316 11.54 -0.09 20.14
CA LYS A 316 11.03 -1.38 20.57
C LYS A 316 12.15 -2.42 20.60
N GLU A 317 12.27 -3.11 21.73
CA GLU A 317 13.20 -4.23 21.86
C GLU A 317 12.81 -5.38 20.92
N LYS A 318 13.77 -5.82 20.09
CA LYS A 318 13.59 -6.92 19.14
C LYS A 318 13.40 -8.24 19.90
N PRO A 319 12.28 -8.96 19.73
CA PRO A 319 12.07 -10.24 20.42
C PRO A 319 13.05 -11.31 19.92
N ASN A 320 13.30 -12.33 20.75
CA ASN A 320 14.28 -13.40 20.46
C ASN A 320 13.94 -14.24 19.22
N PHE A 321 12.65 -14.49 18.96
CA PHE A 321 12.22 -15.25 17.78
C PHE A 321 12.40 -14.45 16.47
N MET A 322 12.51 -13.12 16.54
CA MET A 322 12.74 -12.29 15.36
C MET A 322 14.23 -12.27 15.05
N LYS A 323 14.62 -12.81 13.91
CA LYS A 323 16.05 -13.04 13.62
C LYS A 323 16.74 -11.78 13.10
N VAL A 324 16.01 -10.92 12.41
CA VAL A 324 16.56 -9.73 11.76
C VAL A 324 15.58 -8.57 11.82
N VAL A 325 16.09 -7.34 11.78
CA VAL A 325 15.31 -6.13 11.46
C VAL A 325 15.79 -5.67 10.09
N ARG A 326 14.90 -5.62 9.11
CA ARG A 326 15.19 -5.22 7.73
C ARG A 326 14.88 -3.76 7.49
N PHE A 327 13.82 -3.26 8.09
CA PHE A 327 13.35 -1.89 7.94
C PHE A 327 12.70 -1.41 9.23
N SER A 328 13.15 -0.27 9.74
CA SER A 328 12.68 0.27 11.03
C SER A 328 12.46 1.76 10.96
N GLN A 329 11.41 2.22 11.65
CA GLN A 329 11.16 3.63 11.86
C GLN A 329 12.20 4.19 12.83
N VAL A 330 12.89 5.26 12.41
CA VAL A 330 13.96 5.87 13.21
C VAL A 330 13.38 6.71 14.36
N VAL A 331 14.13 6.75 15.47
CA VAL A 331 13.80 7.58 16.63
C VAL A 331 13.78 9.05 16.22
N LYS A 332 12.71 9.75 16.59
CA LYS A 332 12.48 11.14 16.22
C LYS A 332 11.62 11.87 17.23
N ASN A 333 11.83 13.17 17.36
CA ASN A 333 10.99 14.04 18.16
C ASN A 333 9.85 14.62 17.31
N TYR A 334 8.61 14.15 17.52
CA TYR A 334 7.46 14.60 16.74
C TYR A 334 7.21 16.11 16.87
N ALA A 335 7.45 16.71 18.03
CA ALA A 335 7.27 18.14 18.26
C ALA A 335 8.24 19.00 17.45
N GLU A 336 9.44 18.47 17.14
CA GLU A 336 10.41 19.18 16.32
C GLU A 336 10.09 19.10 14.83
N ILE A 337 9.41 18.05 14.38
CA ILE A 337 9.26 17.72 12.97
C ILE A 337 7.87 18.08 12.44
N ARG A 338 6.82 17.91 13.24
CA ARG A 338 5.45 18.22 12.84
C ARG A 338 5.14 19.70 13.08
N PRO A 339 4.56 20.41 12.09
CA PRO A 339 4.22 21.83 12.24
C PRO A 339 3.11 22.10 13.26
N ASN A 340 2.27 21.11 13.54
CA ASN A 340 1.20 21.11 14.55
C ASN A 340 1.10 19.70 15.16
N PRO A 341 1.94 19.36 16.16
CA PRO A 341 2.06 18.02 16.71
C PRO A 341 0.81 17.52 17.44
#